data_AF-A0A952AHM3-F1
#
_entry.id   AF-A0A952AHM3-F1
#
_cell.length_a   1.000
_cell.length_b   1.000
_cell.length_c   1.000
_cell.angle_alpha   90.00
_cell.angle_beta   90.00
_cell.angle_gamma   90.00
#
_symmetry.space_group_name_H-M   'P 1'
#
loop_
_entity.id
_entity.type
_entity.pdbx_description
1 polymer ?
#
loop_
_entity_poly.entity_id
_entity_poly.type
_entity_poly.pdbx_seq_one_letter_code
_entity_poly.pdbx_strand_id
1 'polypeptide(L)'
;MNITKNKAFVIVLPLLLCCLFYSSVHATVIKVGNDKTYKTIKEALQQANPGDTIIISKGIYKEGNIVINKPICIIGEDYPVLDAEFKTEVLSVKSSNVVIKYLQIQNSGRSAMVDEAAIKVYDENNIIIEGNKLINNFFGVHLQYASHCIVKNNFIKASQKEEYESANGIHCWKSDSLQIIGNTIYGHRDGIYFE
;
A
#
# COMPACT_ATOMS: atom_id res chain seq x y z
N MET A 1 -58.84 -2.16 34.90
CA MET A 1 -58.90 -1.54 33.57
C MET A 1 -57.46 -1.21 33.16
N ASN A 2 -56.77 -2.17 32.53
CA ASN A 2 -55.32 -2.07 32.23
C ASN A 2 -55.12 -1.53 30.82
N ILE A 3 -54.61 -0.31 30.72
CA ILE A 3 -54.18 0.29 29.45
C ILE A 3 -52.81 -0.31 29.11
N THR A 4 -52.78 -1.22 28.15
CA THR A 4 -51.57 -1.80 27.57
C THR A 4 -50.78 -0.70 26.85
N LYS A 5 -49.63 -0.32 27.42
CA LYS A 5 -48.66 0.58 26.79
C LYS A 5 -48.11 -0.09 25.53
N ASN A 6 -48.35 0.53 24.38
CA ASN A 6 -47.90 0.09 23.07
C ASN A 6 -46.36 0.15 22.99
N LYS A 7 -45.68 -0.98 23.29
CA LYS A 7 -44.20 -1.09 23.26
C LYS A 7 -43.60 -0.92 21.84
N ALA A 8 -44.43 -0.97 20.80
CA ALA A 8 -44.00 -0.78 19.41
C ALA A 8 -43.50 0.65 19.13
N PHE A 9 -44.05 1.67 19.79
CA PHE A 9 -43.68 3.08 19.53
C PHE A 9 -42.28 3.44 20.08
N VAL A 10 -41.79 2.70 21.07
CA VAL A 10 -40.51 2.96 21.74
C VAL A 10 -39.32 2.35 20.98
N ILE A 11 -39.57 1.37 20.10
CA ILE A 11 -38.50 0.68 19.32
C ILE A 11 -38.31 1.28 17.92
N VAL A 12 -39.33 1.97 17.38
CA VAL A 12 -39.22 2.61 16.04
C VAL A 12 -38.42 3.92 16.10
N LEU A 13 -38.46 4.64 17.22
CA LEU A 13 -37.79 5.94 17.39
C LEU A 13 -36.25 5.88 17.41
N PRO A 14 -35.59 4.88 18.05
CA PRO A 14 -34.13 4.70 17.97
C PRO A 14 -33.66 4.25 16.58
N LEU A 15 -34.47 3.46 15.87
CA LEU A 15 -34.15 2.97 14.52
C LEU A 15 -34.21 4.11 13.48
N LEU A 16 -35.18 5.02 13.61
CA LEU A 16 -35.24 6.23 12.77
C LEU A 16 -34.11 7.22 13.06
N LEU A 17 -33.66 7.34 14.33
CA LEU A 17 -32.52 8.20 14.69
C LEU A 17 -31.18 7.66 14.15
N CYS A 18 -31.02 6.34 14.04
CA CYS A 18 -29.80 5.72 13.51
C CYS A 18 -29.61 5.99 12.00
N CYS A 19 -30.70 6.20 11.26
CA CYS A 19 -30.67 6.59 9.84
C CYS A 19 -30.43 8.09 9.59
N LEU A 20 -30.34 8.95 10.62
CA LEU A 20 -30.14 10.39 10.45
C LEU A 20 -28.65 10.82 10.50
N PHE A 21 -27.74 9.87 10.74
CA PHE A 21 -26.28 10.08 10.71
C PHE A 21 -25.61 9.34 9.55
N TYR A 22 -26.19 9.39 8.35
CA TYR A 22 -25.42 9.04 7.15
C TYR A 22 -24.41 10.15 6.88
N SER A 23 -23.22 10.02 7.45
CA SER A 23 -22.05 10.74 6.95
C SER A 23 -21.81 10.27 5.52
N SER A 24 -22.04 11.14 4.55
CA SER A 24 -21.68 10.87 3.16
C SER A 24 -20.18 10.63 3.07
N VAL A 25 -19.74 9.37 3.03
CA VAL A 25 -18.34 9.02 2.77
C VAL A 25 -18.09 9.28 1.29
N HIS A 26 -17.52 10.44 0.98
CA HIS A 26 -17.04 10.74 -0.37
C HIS A 26 -15.54 10.43 -0.41
N ALA A 27 -15.16 9.43 -1.19
CA ALA A 27 -13.77 9.21 -1.53
C ALA A 27 -13.33 10.34 -2.46
N THR A 28 -12.39 11.16 -1.99
CA THR A 28 -11.82 12.26 -2.77
C THR A 28 -10.59 11.80 -3.55
N VAL A 29 -10.30 12.53 -4.64
CA VAL A 29 -9.10 12.29 -5.45
C VAL A 29 -8.12 13.45 -5.24
N ILE A 30 -6.96 13.13 -4.70
CA ILE A 30 -5.86 14.07 -4.47
C ILE A 30 -4.80 13.86 -5.55
N LYS A 31 -4.40 14.93 -6.24
CA LYS A 31 -3.37 14.88 -7.28
C LYS A 31 -2.04 15.40 -6.77
N VAL A 32 -0.98 14.63 -7.01
CA VAL A 32 0.41 14.96 -6.68
C VAL A 32 1.21 15.24 -7.94
N GLY A 33 2.02 16.30 -7.94
CA GLY A 33 2.86 16.69 -9.08
C GLY A 33 3.45 18.08 -8.90
N ASN A 34 4.51 18.40 -9.65
CA ASN A 34 5.19 19.70 -9.57
C ASN A 34 4.27 20.88 -9.89
N ASP A 35 3.25 20.66 -10.72
CA ASP A 35 2.23 21.62 -11.15
C ASP A 35 0.91 21.50 -10.37
N LYS A 36 0.85 20.66 -9.31
CA LYS A 36 -0.35 20.43 -8.51
C LYS A 36 -0.28 21.15 -7.16
N THR A 37 -1.41 21.19 -6.47
CA THR A 37 -1.52 21.72 -5.11
C THR A 37 -0.59 20.98 -4.15
N TYR A 38 -0.51 19.66 -4.25
CA TYR A 38 0.41 18.83 -3.49
C TYR A 38 1.60 18.47 -4.37
N LYS A 39 2.80 18.87 -3.94
CA LYS A 39 4.03 18.60 -4.69
C LYS A 39 4.66 17.28 -4.28
N THR A 40 4.39 16.84 -3.05
CA THR A 40 4.95 15.62 -2.47
C THR A 40 3.86 14.60 -2.13
N ILE A 41 4.24 13.33 -2.12
CA ILE A 41 3.37 12.22 -1.77
C ILE A 41 3.05 12.28 -0.26
N LYS A 42 4.02 12.64 0.58
CA LYS A 42 3.83 12.78 2.02
C LYS A 42 2.81 13.85 2.39
N GLU A 43 2.84 15.01 1.74
CA GLU A 43 1.83 16.06 1.96
C GLU A 43 0.43 15.57 1.58
N ALA A 44 0.29 14.90 0.43
CA ALA A 44 -0.99 14.35 0.02
C ALA A 44 -1.51 13.27 0.98
N LEU A 45 -0.64 12.38 1.47
CA LEU A 45 -0.99 11.37 2.48
C LEU A 45 -1.43 12.00 3.80
N GLN A 46 -0.81 13.10 4.21
CA GLN A 46 -1.20 13.82 5.40
C GLN A 46 -2.61 14.40 5.28
N GLN A 47 -2.96 14.97 4.12
CA GLN A 47 -4.27 15.58 3.88
C GLN A 47 -5.38 14.58 3.52
N ALA A 48 -5.03 13.42 2.98
CA ALA A 48 -5.99 12.39 2.60
C ALA A 48 -6.77 11.86 3.82
N ASN A 49 -8.07 11.67 3.63
CA ASN A 49 -8.92 10.90 4.52
C ASN A 49 -8.84 9.40 4.20
N PRO A 50 -9.17 8.52 5.16
CA PRO A 50 -9.33 7.10 4.88
C PRO A 50 -10.30 6.84 3.71
N GLY A 51 -9.87 6.02 2.76
CA GLY A 51 -10.62 5.66 1.56
C GLY A 51 -10.40 6.57 0.35
N ASP A 52 -9.64 7.66 0.49
CA ASP A 52 -9.30 8.54 -0.63
C ASP A 52 -8.37 7.87 -1.66
N THR A 53 -8.23 8.50 -2.82
CA THR A 53 -7.27 8.11 -3.86
C THR A 53 -6.24 9.22 -4.08
N ILE A 54 -4.97 8.86 -4.05
CA ILE A 54 -3.85 9.72 -4.45
C ILE A 54 -3.41 9.31 -5.86
N ILE A 55 -3.52 10.25 -6.79
CA ILE A 55 -2.99 10.10 -8.16
C ILE A 55 -1.67 10.86 -8.25
N ILE A 56 -0.59 10.15 -8.54
CA ILE A 56 0.76 10.69 -8.63
C ILE A 56 1.09 10.89 -10.10
N SER A 57 1.27 12.14 -10.50
CA SER A 57 1.67 12.51 -11.86
C SER A 57 3.11 12.05 -12.11
N LYS A 58 3.47 11.81 -13.37
CA LYS A 58 4.86 11.49 -13.76
C LYS A 58 5.87 12.45 -13.15
N GLY A 59 6.91 11.90 -12.54
CA GLY A 59 7.98 12.65 -11.89
C GLY A 59 8.96 11.73 -11.16
N ILE A 60 9.98 12.32 -10.53
CA ILE A 60 10.89 11.62 -9.62
C ILE A 60 10.71 12.21 -8.22
N TYR A 61 10.36 11.36 -7.27
CA TYR A 61 10.03 11.69 -5.89
C TYR A 61 11.07 11.06 -4.97
N LYS A 62 11.89 11.92 -4.36
CA LYS A 62 13.00 11.55 -3.45
C LYS A 62 12.65 11.92 -2.02
N GLU A 63 11.62 11.27 -1.50
CA GLU A 63 11.05 11.60 -0.19
C GLU A 63 11.57 10.70 0.94
N GLY A 64 12.49 9.78 0.63
CA GLY A 64 12.89 8.70 1.55
C GLY A 64 11.73 7.74 1.81
N ASN A 65 11.64 7.22 3.02
CA ASN A 65 10.55 6.32 3.41
C ASN A 65 9.20 7.05 3.44
N ILE A 66 8.20 6.51 2.74
CA ILE A 66 6.82 6.98 2.70
C ILE A 66 5.95 5.97 3.48
N VAL A 67 5.34 6.43 4.56
CA VAL A 67 4.50 5.60 5.43
C VAL A 67 3.04 5.75 5.05
N ILE A 68 2.37 4.63 4.78
CA ILE A 68 0.94 4.54 4.50
C ILE A 68 0.27 3.93 5.73
N ASN A 69 -0.37 4.77 6.54
CA ASN A 69 -0.95 4.40 7.84
C ASN A 69 -2.49 4.57 7.90
N LYS A 70 -3.14 4.63 6.73
CA LYS A 70 -4.59 4.69 6.59
C LYS A 70 -5.02 3.93 5.32
N PRO A 71 -6.27 3.41 5.28
CA PRO A 71 -6.83 2.84 4.06
C PRO A 71 -6.80 3.87 2.94
N ILE A 72 -6.18 3.54 1.79
CA ILE A 72 -6.01 4.50 0.70
C ILE A 72 -5.67 3.80 -0.62
N CYS A 73 -5.98 4.45 -1.74
CA CYS A 73 -5.49 4.03 -3.05
C CYS A 73 -4.40 4.98 -3.54
N ILE A 74 -3.26 4.44 -3.99
CA ILE A 74 -2.16 5.19 -4.59
C ILE A 74 -1.96 4.69 -6.02
N ILE A 75 -2.10 5.58 -6.98
CA ILE A 75 -2.05 5.26 -8.41
C ILE A 75 -1.06 6.20 -9.10
N GLY A 76 -0.10 5.63 -9.82
CA GLY A 76 0.79 6.38 -10.70
C GLY A 76 0.22 6.62 -12.09
N GLU A 77 0.41 7.83 -12.62
CA GLU A 77 0.22 8.17 -14.02
C GLU A 77 1.58 8.11 -14.75
N ASP A 78 1.70 7.19 -15.71
CA ASP A 78 2.95 6.95 -16.47
C ASP A 78 4.16 6.64 -15.58
N TYR A 79 3.95 5.78 -14.57
CA TYR A 79 5.02 5.24 -13.71
C TYR A 79 5.91 6.30 -13.06
N PRO A 80 5.37 7.19 -12.20
CA PRO A 80 6.21 8.08 -11.40
C PRO A 80 7.20 7.27 -10.56
N VAL A 81 8.40 7.82 -10.41
CA VAL A 81 9.53 7.16 -9.76
C VAL A 81 9.58 7.58 -8.31
N LEU A 82 9.44 6.63 -7.39
CA LEU A 82 9.73 6.77 -5.97
C LEU A 82 11.13 6.22 -5.74
N ASP A 83 12.07 7.08 -5.37
CA ASP A 83 13.49 6.74 -5.24
C ASP A 83 13.96 6.97 -3.80
N ALA A 84 14.34 5.89 -3.11
CA ALA A 84 14.89 5.97 -1.76
C ALA A 84 16.42 6.14 -1.73
N GLU A 85 17.07 6.27 -2.89
CA GLU A 85 18.49 6.60 -3.03
C GLU A 85 19.44 5.63 -2.29
N PHE A 86 19.03 4.37 -2.13
CA PHE A 86 19.69 3.31 -1.35
C PHE A 86 19.78 3.58 0.15
N LYS A 87 18.92 4.43 0.70
CA LYS A 87 18.99 4.86 2.10
C LYS A 87 17.99 4.17 3.02
N THR A 88 16.79 3.88 2.51
CA THR A 88 15.67 3.38 3.31
C THR A 88 14.79 2.45 2.50
N GLU A 89 13.90 1.72 3.15
CA GLU A 89 12.67 1.21 2.56
C GLU A 89 11.90 2.35 1.88
N VAL A 90 11.28 2.05 0.74
CA VAL A 90 10.56 3.07 -0.03
C VAL A 90 9.15 3.27 0.49
N LEU A 91 8.32 2.22 0.52
CA LEU A 91 6.95 2.25 1.03
C LEU A 91 6.76 1.34 2.25
N SER A 92 6.40 1.93 3.39
CA SER A 92 5.93 1.20 4.57
C SER A 92 4.41 1.19 4.64
N VAL A 93 3.78 0.05 4.40
CA VAL A 93 2.33 -0.15 4.50
C VAL A 93 1.99 -0.65 5.90
N LYS A 94 1.37 0.23 6.68
CA LYS A 94 0.96 0.03 8.09
C LYS A 94 -0.53 0.32 8.26
N SER A 95 -1.31 -0.04 7.24
CA SER A 95 -2.76 -0.03 7.28
C SER A 95 -3.35 -1.03 6.29
N SER A 96 -4.42 -1.71 6.71
CA SER A 96 -5.22 -2.59 5.87
C SER A 96 -6.02 -1.83 4.82
N ASN A 97 -6.47 -2.52 3.77
CA ASN A 97 -7.26 -1.95 2.66
C ASN A 97 -6.49 -0.86 1.89
N VAL A 98 -5.25 -1.16 1.51
CA VAL A 98 -4.39 -0.27 0.72
C VAL A 98 -4.20 -0.84 -0.69
N VAL A 99 -4.22 0.05 -1.67
CA VAL A 99 -4.02 -0.28 -3.08
C VAL A 99 -2.84 0.53 -3.62
N ILE A 100 -1.86 -0.12 -4.24
CA ILE A 100 -0.66 0.50 -4.81
C ILE A 100 -0.51 0.05 -6.26
N LYS A 101 -0.66 0.98 -7.21
CA LYS A 101 -0.65 0.68 -8.65
C LYS A 101 0.21 1.60 -9.49
N TYR A 102 0.79 1.02 -10.53
CA TYR A 102 1.44 1.72 -11.65
C TYR A 102 2.53 2.71 -11.22
N LEU A 103 3.29 2.39 -10.17
CA LEU A 103 4.46 3.14 -9.72
C LEU A 103 5.74 2.48 -10.23
N GLN A 104 6.79 3.28 -10.41
CA GLN A 104 8.16 2.77 -10.38
C GLN A 104 8.74 3.03 -8.98
N ILE A 105 9.22 1.99 -8.31
CA ILE A 105 9.73 2.06 -6.94
C ILE A 105 11.14 1.49 -6.95
N GLN A 106 12.12 2.30 -6.55
CA GLN A 106 13.51 1.94 -6.78
C GLN A 106 14.48 2.31 -5.67
N ASN A 107 15.62 1.62 -5.73
CA ASN A 107 16.81 1.88 -4.92
C ASN A 107 16.47 1.91 -3.42
N SER A 108 15.77 0.89 -2.92
CA SER A 108 15.64 0.72 -1.47
C SER A 108 17.01 0.61 -0.79
N GLY A 109 17.05 0.90 0.50
CA GLY A 109 18.17 0.56 1.37
C GLY A 109 18.53 -0.92 1.30
N ARG A 110 19.73 -1.26 1.79
CA ARG A 110 20.24 -2.63 1.88
C ARG A 110 20.91 -2.81 3.23
N SER A 111 20.52 -3.84 3.96
CA SER A 111 21.05 -4.09 5.30
C SER A 111 20.95 -5.57 5.65
N ALA A 112 21.96 -6.08 6.34
CA ALA A 112 21.90 -7.42 6.95
C ALA A 112 21.07 -7.44 8.25
N MET A 113 20.75 -6.26 8.80
CA MET A 113 20.05 -6.10 10.08
C MET A 113 18.61 -5.62 9.91
N VAL A 114 18.28 -5.06 8.75
CA VAL A 114 16.98 -4.45 8.46
C VAL A 114 16.51 -4.95 7.09
N ASP A 115 15.33 -5.56 7.07
CA ASP A 115 14.71 -6.04 5.83
C ASP A 115 14.07 -4.88 5.05
N GLU A 116 14.92 -4.08 4.41
CA GLU A 116 14.52 -2.96 3.57
C GLU A 116 13.85 -3.45 2.27
N ALA A 117 12.73 -2.87 1.88
CA ALA A 117 11.99 -3.29 0.69
C ALA A 117 11.60 -2.10 -0.23
N ALA A 118 11.20 -2.42 -1.45
CA ALA A 118 10.44 -1.48 -2.26
C ALA A 118 9.07 -1.22 -1.61
N ILE A 119 8.36 -2.29 -1.27
CA ILE A 119 7.09 -2.24 -0.54
C ILE A 119 7.14 -3.26 0.58
N LYS A 120 6.98 -2.81 1.82
CA LYS A 120 6.80 -3.69 2.98
C LYS A 120 5.44 -3.49 3.61
N VAL A 121 4.76 -4.60 3.87
CA VAL A 121 3.48 -4.66 4.58
C VAL A 121 3.74 -5.19 5.97
N TYR A 122 3.27 -4.46 6.99
CA TYR A 122 3.50 -4.76 8.41
C TYR A 122 2.21 -5.14 9.12
N ASP A 123 1.95 -6.44 9.29
CA ASP A 123 0.85 -6.94 10.12
C ASP A 123 -0.54 -6.47 9.64
N GLU A 124 -0.73 -6.36 8.32
CA GLU A 124 -1.94 -5.84 7.69
C GLU A 124 -2.61 -6.81 6.72
N ASN A 125 -3.87 -6.53 6.36
CA ASN A 125 -4.64 -7.35 5.44
C ASN A 125 -5.24 -6.54 4.28
N ASN A 126 -5.71 -7.27 3.26
CA ASN A 126 -6.43 -6.71 2.12
C ASN A 126 -5.59 -5.68 1.35
N ILE A 127 -4.34 -6.02 1.03
CA ILE A 127 -3.44 -5.15 0.27
C ILE A 127 -3.41 -5.58 -1.20
N ILE A 128 -3.52 -4.63 -2.13
CA ILE A 128 -3.36 -4.87 -3.57
C ILE A 128 -2.11 -4.14 -4.07
N ILE A 129 -1.12 -4.90 -4.54
CA ILE A 129 0.09 -4.40 -5.19
C ILE A 129 0.04 -4.84 -6.63
N GLU A 130 -0.34 -3.95 -7.55
CA GLU A 130 -0.63 -4.32 -8.94
C GLU A 130 0.07 -3.44 -9.98
N GLY A 131 0.70 -4.08 -10.98
CA GLY A 131 1.18 -3.39 -12.17
C GLY A 131 2.35 -2.43 -11.93
N ASN A 132 3.09 -2.57 -10.84
CA ASN A 132 4.23 -1.71 -10.49
C ASN A 132 5.54 -2.21 -11.11
N LYS A 133 6.53 -1.31 -11.21
CA LYS A 133 7.92 -1.60 -11.59
C LYS A 133 8.80 -1.46 -10.36
N LEU A 134 9.28 -2.56 -9.79
CA LEU A 134 10.14 -2.57 -8.61
C LEU A 134 11.59 -2.82 -9.05
N ILE A 135 12.42 -1.77 -9.04
CA ILE A 135 13.75 -1.79 -9.67
C ILE A 135 14.86 -1.61 -8.64
N ASN A 136 15.83 -2.52 -8.63
CA ASN A 136 17.08 -2.39 -7.87
C ASN A 136 16.86 -2.23 -6.35
N ASN A 137 15.89 -2.98 -5.83
CA ASN A 137 15.58 -3.02 -4.40
C ASN A 137 16.23 -4.25 -3.74
N PHE A 138 16.31 -4.25 -2.41
CA PHE A 138 16.79 -5.39 -1.63
C PHE A 138 15.74 -6.50 -1.61
N PHE A 139 14.60 -6.26 -0.94
CA PHE A 139 13.36 -6.98 -1.20
C PHE A 139 12.50 -6.22 -2.23
N GLY A 140 11.87 -6.93 -3.16
CA GLY A 140 10.86 -6.32 -4.03
C GLY A 140 9.60 -5.99 -3.25
N VAL A 141 8.88 -7.04 -2.82
CA VAL A 141 7.73 -6.96 -1.91
C VAL A 141 8.00 -7.83 -0.68
N HIS A 142 7.86 -7.27 0.51
CA HIS A 142 7.92 -8.01 1.77
C HIS A 142 6.56 -7.96 2.45
N LEU A 143 5.87 -9.10 2.50
CA LEU A 143 4.63 -9.30 3.24
C LEU A 143 4.97 -9.93 4.59
N GLN A 144 4.92 -9.14 5.66
CA GLN A 144 5.19 -9.58 7.03
C GLN A 144 3.86 -9.66 7.79
N TYR A 145 3.51 -10.86 8.28
CA TYR A 145 2.24 -11.15 8.98
C TYR A 145 1.00 -10.65 8.23
N ALA A 146 1.03 -10.71 6.90
CA ALA A 146 -0.01 -10.16 6.06
C ALA A 146 -1.06 -11.21 5.68
N SER A 147 -2.31 -10.79 5.43
CA SER A 147 -3.33 -11.72 4.92
C SER A 147 -4.23 -11.14 3.84
N HIS A 148 -4.78 -12.00 2.99
CA HIS A 148 -5.72 -11.59 1.93
C HIS A 148 -5.11 -10.56 0.95
N CYS A 149 -3.80 -10.65 0.71
CA CYS A 149 -3.09 -9.73 -0.15
C CYS A 149 -2.96 -10.28 -1.58
N ILE A 150 -3.02 -9.38 -2.55
CA ILE A 150 -2.84 -9.66 -3.98
C ILE A 150 -1.58 -8.93 -4.45
N VAL A 151 -0.59 -9.69 -4.92
CA VAL A 151 0.59 -9.16 -5.62
C VAL A 151 0.49 -9.62 -7.07
N LYS A 152 0.15 -8.69 -7.98
CA LYS A 152 -0.26 -9.04 -9.34
C LYS A 152 0.40 -8.22 -10.43
N ASN A 153 0.83 -8.87 -11.51
CA ASN A 153 1.32 -8.23 -12.73
C ASN A 153 2.44 -7.20 -12.48
N ASN A 154 3.24 -7.36 -11.44
CA ASN A 154 4.38 -6.48 -11.17
C ASN A 154 5.61 -6.95 -11.94
N PHE A 155 6.42 -6.00 -12.39
CA PHE A 155 7.76 -6.25 -12.90
C PHE A 155 8.78 -5.97 -11.80
N ILE A 156 9.49 -7.00 -11.34
CA ILE A 156 10.41 -6.94 -10.20
C ILE A 156 11.79 -7.33 -10.70
N LYS A 157 12.75 -6.42 -10.61
CA LYS A 157 14.11 -6.64 -11.11
C LYS A 157 15.15 -6.13 -10.14
N ALA A 158 15.94 -7.04 -9.60
CA ALA A 158 17.22 -6.75 -8.96
C ALA A 158 18.33 -6.65 -10.02
N SER A 159 19.38 -5.89 -9.72
CA SER A 159 20.58 -5.72 -10.58
C SER A 159 21.88 -6.12 -9.89
N GLN A 160 21.78 -6.71 -8.70
CA GLN A 160 22.90 -7.17 -7.90
C GLN A 160 23.47 -8.47 -8.48
N LYS A 161 24.78 -8.63 -8.35
CA LYS A 161 25.50 -9.83 -8.81
C LYS A 161 25.67 -10.86 -7.70
N GLU A 162 25.86 -10.38 -6.49
CA GLU A 162 26.08 -11.21 -5.31
C GLU A 162 24.76 -11.46 -4.58
N GLU A 163 24.52 -12.70 -4.17
CA GLU A 163 23.28 -13.11 -3.50
C GLU A 163 23.05 -12.38 -2.17
N TYR A 164 24.10 -12.07 -1.40
CA TYR A 164 23.93 -11.38 -0.11
C TYR A 164 23.52 -9.91 -0.27
N GLU A 165 23.67 -9.33 -1.47
CA GLU A 165 23.28 -7.95 -1.78
C GLU A 165 21.82 -7.84 -2.27
N SER A 166 21.17 -8.99 -2.47
CA SER A 166 19.80 -9.10 -2.97
C SER A 166 19.00 -10.07 -2.11
N ALA A 167 17.91 -9.60 -1.55
CA ALA A 167 16.97 -10.51 -0.91
C ALA A 167 16.01 -11.07 -1.95
N ASN A 168 14.81 -11.46 -1.52
CA ASN A 168 13.85 -12.13 -2.38
C ASN A 168 12.99 -11.11 -3.15
N GLY A 169 12.51 -11.50 -4.33
CA GLY A 169 11.63 -10.65 -5.14
C GLY A 169 10.30 -10.41 -4.42
N ILE A 170 9.64 -11.50 -4.01
CA ILE A 170 8.45 -11.47 -3.14
C ILE A 170 8.75 -12.37 -1.94
N HIS A 171 8.79 -11.80 -0.75
CA HIS A 171 9.01 -12.51 0.51
C HIS A 171 7.72 -12.50 1.33
N CYS A 172 7.22 -13.70 1.66
CA CYS A 172 5.99 -13.90 2.41
C CYS A 172 6.33 -14.51 3.76
N TRP A 173 6.51 -13.65 4.77
CA TRP A 173 6.84 -14.06 6.13
C TRP A 173 5.58 -14.14 6.98
N LYS A 174 5.26 -15.34 7.47
CA LYS A 174 4.14 -15.67 8.35
C LYS A 174 2.82 -15.08 7.87
N SER A 175 2.62 -15.13 6.55
CA SER A 175 1.50 -14.54 5.85
C SER A 175 0.56 -15.61 5.30
N ASP A 176 -0.72 -15.29 5.17
CA ASP A 176 -1.78 -16.25 4.82
C ASP A 176 -2.70 -15.74 3.71
N SER A 177 -3.41 -16.64 3.03
CA SER A 177 -4.46 -16.28 2.05
C SER A 177 -3.97 -15.33 0.95
N LEU A 178 -2.75 -15.56 0.46
CA LEU A 178 -2.08 -14.71 -0.53
C LEU A 178 -2.39 -15.14 -1.97
N GLN A 179 -2.47 -14.15 -2.87
CA GLN A 179 -2.56 -14.38 -4.32
C GLN A 179 -1.39 -13.69 -5.03
N ILE A 180 -0.49 -14.49 -5.60
CA ILE A 180 0.70 -14.01 -6.32
C ILE A 180 0.55 -14.37 -7.81
N ILE A 181 0.16 -13.40 -8.66
CA ILE A 181 -0.38 -13.68 -10.00
C ILE A 181 0.36 -12.89 -11.08
N GLY A 182 0.92 -13.56 -12.10
CA GLY A 182 1.43 -12.90 -13.30
C GLY A 182 2.60 -11.94 -13.08
N ASN A 183 3.30 -12.03 -11.95
CA ASN A 183 4.49 -11.22 -11.69
C ASN A 183 5.67 -11.75 -12.52
N THR A 184 6.51 -10.82 -12.97
CA THR A 184 7.75 -11.13 -13.68
C THR A 184 8.93 -10.71 -12.80
N ILE A 185 9.76 -11.67 -12.37
CA ILE A 185 10.80 -11.47 -11.35
C ILE A 185 12.17 -11.89 -11.87
N TYR A 186 13.18 -11.02 -11.75
CA TYR A 186 14.56 -11.27 -12.19
C TYR A 186 15.60 -10.79 -11.19
N GLY A 187 16.73 -11.50 -11.10
CA GLY A 187 17.96 -11.05 -10.42
C GLY A 187 17.90 -11.02 -8.88
N HIS A 188 16.78 -11.38 -8.28
CA HIS A 188 16.69 -11.62 -6.83
C HIS A 188 17.23 -13.00 -6.48
N ARG A 189 17.63 -13.20 -5.21
CA ARG A 189 18.12 -14.51 -4.74
C ARG A 189 17.05 -15.59 -4.96
N ASP A 190 15.87 -15.37 -4.38
CA ASP A 190 14.67 -16.13 -4.69
C ASP A 190 13.66 -15.23 -5.39
N GLY A 191 12.95 -15.78 -6.39
CA GLY A 191 11.85 -15.06 -7.03
C GLY A 191 10.70 -14.83 -6.05
N ILE A 192 10.20 -15.91 -5.46
CA ILE A 192 9.13 -15.93 -4.46
C ILE A 192 9.55 -16.89 -3.35
N TYR A 193 9.41 -16.48 -2.09
CA TYR A 193 9.78 -17.27 -0.92
C TYR A 193 8.71 -17.16 0.17
N PHE A 194 8.38 -18.30 0.77
CA PHE A 194 7.40 -18.42 1.85
C PHE A 194 8.09 -18.97 3.10
N GLU A 195 7.84 -18.33 4.25
CA GLU A 195 8.31 -18.75 5.57
C GLU A 195 7.22 -18.60 6.62
#